data_AF-A0A6P1Y372-F1
#
_entry.id   AF-A0A6P1Y372-F1
#
_cell.length_a   1.000
_cell.length_b   1.000
_cell.length_c   1.000
_cell.angle_alpha   90.00
_cell.angle_beta   90.00
_cell.angle_gamma   90.00
#
_symmetry.space_group_name_H-M   'P 1'
#
loop_
_entity.id
_entity.type
_entity.pdbx_description
1 polymer ?
#
loop_
_entity_poly.entity_id
_entity_poly.type
_entity_poly.pdbx_seq_one_letter_code
_entity_poly.pdbx_strand_id
1 'polypeptide(L)'
;MGKNTFYHDLLQTALSCDIKILNDDFCCKLLAWLYIFGGGHEKVIYNIKMRAEIQYAQKRLNLYAGEICNQTLLPLLKQRIQECGTHFNPILPAWIAEIDDRYGIKTRC
;
A
#
# COMPACT_ATOMS: atom_id res chain seq x y z
N MET A 1 23.17 1.48 -6.84
CA MET A 1 23.32 1.80 -5.40
C MET A 1 22.33 2.90 -5.07
N GLY A 2 21.42 2.61 -4.13
CA GLY A 2 20.10 3.23 -4.02
C GLY A 2 20.13 4.67 -3.50
N LYS A 3 19.28 5.52 -4.05
CA LYS A 3 18.72 6.65 -3.30
C LYS A 3 17.77 6.06 -2.23
N ASN A 4 18.33 5.48 -1.17
CA ASN A 4 17.57 5.32 0.06
C ASN A 4 17.32 6.72 0.59
N THR A 5 16.05 7.10 0.64
CA THR A 5 15.67 8.40 1.16
C THR A 5 15.53 8.27 2.66
N PHE A 6 15.90 9.32 3.41
CA PHE A 6 15.71 9.42 4.86
C PHE A 6 14.32 8.92 5.31
N TYR A 7 13.29 9.19 4.49
CA TYR A 7 11.93 8.74 4.74
C TYR A 7 11.76 7.21 4.74
N HIS A 8 12.43 6.50 3.82
CA HIS A 8 12.40 5.04 3.81
C HIS A 8 13.04 4.48 5.08
N ASP A 9 14.22 5.00 5.46
CA ASP A 9 14.93 4.54 6.66
C ASP A 9 14.11 4.82 7.93
N LEU A 10 13.48 6.00 8.02
CA LEU A 10 12.55 6.34 9.09
C LEU A 10 11.40 5.33 9.21
N LEU A 11 10.76 4.95 8.11
CA LEU A 11 9.70 3.95 8.10
C LEU A 11 10.19 2.58 8.58
N GLN A 12 11.39 2.16 8.16
CA GLN A 12 11.97 0.89 8.59
C GLN A 12 12.33 0.89 10.08
N THR A 13 12.93 1.97 10.58
CA THR A 13 13.25 2.12 12.00
C THR A 13 11.98 2.13 12.84
N ALA A 14 10.97 2.90 12.46
CA ALA A 14 9.70 2.93 13.18
C ALA A 14 9.05 1.55 13.24
N LEU A 15 9.04 0.81 12.12
CA LEU A 15 8.55 -0.56 12.08
C LEU A 15 9.30 -1.49 13.04
N SER A 16 10.63 -1.38 13.11
CA SER A 16 11.46 -2.19 14.02
C SER A 16 11.20 -1.90 15.50
N CYS A 17 10.68 -0.72 15.82
CA CYS A 17 10.26 -0.32 17.15
C CYS A 17 8.75 -0.53 17.41
N ASP A 18 8.03 -1.19 16.49
CA ASP A 18 6.55 -1.33 16.47
C ASP A 18 5.79 0.01 16.55
N ILE A 19 6.41 1.09 16.07
CA ILE A 19 5.79 2.41 15.95
C ILE A 19 5.02 2.47 14.63
N LYS A 20 3.71 2.66 14.73
CA LYS A 20 2.81 2.75 13.57
C LYS A 20 2.80 4.15 12.98
N ILE A 21 3.69 4.42 12.01
CA ILE A 21 3.66 5.68 11.24
C ILE A 21 2.45 5.72 10.29
N LEU A 22 2.14 4.59 9.66
CA LEU A 22 0.89 4.40 8.93
C LEU A 22 -0.03 3.51 9.75
N ASN A 23 -1.31 3.88 9.81
CA ASN A 23 -2.31 3.03 10.44
C ASN A 23 -2.59 1.78 9.59
N ASP A 24 -3.11 0.74 10.23
CA ASP A 24 -3.29 -0.56 9.59
C ASP A 24 -4.38 -0.54 8.49
N ASP A 25 -5.41 0.31 8.62
CA ASP A 25 -6.46 0.50 7.59
C ASP A 25 -5.89 1.08 6.30
N PHE A 26 -5.06 2.11 6.40
CA PHE A 26 -4.38 2.72 5.27
C PHE A 26 -3.42 1.74 4.59
N CYS A 27 -2.70 0.92 5.37
CA CYS A 27 -1.86 -0.15 4.82
C CYS A 27 -2.69 -1.13 3.98
N CYS A 28 -3.87 -1.52 4.47
CA CYS A 28 -4.78 -2.41 3.74
C CYS A 28 -5.34 -1.76 2.47
N LYS A 29 -5.77 -0.49 2.54
CA LYS A 29 -6.23 0.29 1.38
C LYS A 29 -5.14 0.42 0.31
N LEU A 30 -3.92 0.75 0.71
CA LEU A 30 -2.78 0.92 -0.20
C LEU A 30 -2.43 -0.38 -0.93
N LEU A 31 -2.44 -1.51 -0.23
CA LEU A 31 -2.16 -2.82 -0.83
C LEU A 31 -3.31 -3.31 -1.71
N ALA A 32 -4.56 -3.07 -1.31
CA ALA A 32 -5.72 -3.37 -2.16
C ALA A 32 -5.69 -2.54 -3.45
N TRP A 33 -5.35 -1.26 -3.34
CA TRP A 33 -5.17 -0.38 -4.48
C TRP A 33 -4.06 -0.90 -5.42
N LEU A 34 -2.91 -1.26 -4.85
CA LEU A 34 -1.78 -1.80 -5.62
C LEU A 34 -2.16 -3.08 -6.37
N TYR A 35 -2.96 -3.93 -5.73
CA TYR A 35 -3.39 -5.21 -6.33
C TYR A 35 -4.34 -5.01 -7.52
N ILE A 36 -5.31 -4.10 -7.42
CA ILE A 36 -6.34 -3.91 -8.47
C ILE A 36 -5.91 -2.90 -9.55
N PHE A 37 -5.35 -1.77 -9.14
CA PHE A 37 -5.04 -0.63 -10.02
C PHE A 37 -3.55 -0.50 -10.35
N GLY A 38 -2.67 -1.13 -9.57
CA GLY A 38 -1.23 -0.97 -9.68
C GLY A 38 -0.57 -1.61 -10.91
N GLY A 39 -1.32 -2.33 -11.75
CA GLY A 39 -0.83 -2.98 -12.98
C GLY A 39 -0.22 -2.01 -14.01
N GLY A 40 -0.54 -0.71 -13.93
CA GLY A 40 0.13 0.36 -14.67
C GLY A 40 1.36 0.89 -13.91
N HIS A 41 2.40 0.07 -13.79
CA HIS A 41 3.53 0.24 -12.86
C HIS A 41 4.32 1.57 -12.92
N GLU A 42 4.14 2.43 -13.92
CA GLU A 42 4.88 3.68 -14.02
C GLU A 42 4.66 4.61 -12.81
N LYS A 43 3.42 4.78 -12.35
CA LYS A 43 3.10 5.70 -11.23
C LYS A 43 3.76 5.28 -9.91
N VAL A 44 3.89 3.97 -9.68
CA VAL A 44 4.54 3.42 -8.48
C VAL A 44 6.06 3.52 -8.58
N ILE A 45 6.63 3.37 -9.77
CA ILE A 45 8.09 3.44 -10.00
C ILE A 45 8.61 4.86 -9.78
N TYR A 46 7.89 5.88 -10.23
CA TYR A 46 8.33 7.28 -10.10
C TYR A 46 8.04 7.89 -8.72
N ASN A 47 7.03 7.41 -7.99
CA ASN A 47 6.70 7.93 -6.66
C ASN A 47 7.50 7.22 -5.55
N ILE A 48 8.64 7.82 -5.17
CA ILE A 48 9.55 7.29 -4.15
C ILE A 48 8.86 7.10 -2.79
N LYS A 49 7.98 8.05 -2.40
CA LYS A 49 7.22 7.98 -1.14
C LYS A 49 6.26 6.80 -1.16
N MET A 50 5.46 6.67 -2.22
CA MET A 50 4.50 5.59 -2.39
C MET A 50 5.18 4.22 -2.35
N ARG A 51 6.32 4.07 -3.04
CA ARG A 51 7.10 2.83 -3.01
C ARG A 51 7.56 2.47 -1.60
N ALA A 52 8.06 3.45 -0.83
CA ALA A 52 8.49 3.21 0.55
C ALA A 52 7.32 2.82 1.47
N GLU A 53 6.16 3.48 1.33
CA GLU A 53 4.96 3.17 2.11
C GLU A 53 4.34 1.82 1.71
N ILE A 54 4.40 1.41 0.43
CA ILE A 54 4.01 0.07 -0.03
C ILE A 54 4.87 -0.99 0.64
N GLN A 55 6.20 -0.82 0.62
CA GLN A 55 7.10 -1.77 1.28
C GLN A 55 6.85 -1.86 2.78
N TYR A 56 6.59 -0.72 3.44
CA TYR A 56 6.18 -0.69 4.84
C TYR A 56 4.87 -1.49 5.06
N ALA A 57 3.85 -1.26 4.23
CA ALA A 57 2.56 -1.96 4.33
C ALA A 57 2.71 -3.48 4.10
N GLN A 58 3.52 -3.89 3.12
CA GLN A 58 3.82 -5.30 2.85
C GLN A 58 4.48 -5.98 4.07
N LYS A 59 5.42 -5.29 4.75
CA LYS A 59 6.02 -5.82 5.99
C LYS A 59 5.01 -5.88 7.14
N ARG A 60 4.16 -4.85 7.32
CA ARG A 60 3.12 -4.85 8.37
C ARG A 60 2.14 -6.01 8.23
N LEU A 61 1.79 -6.38 7.00
CA LEU A 61 0.88 -7.49 6.72
C LEU A 61 1.58 -8.84 6.57
N ASN A 62 2.90 -8.89 6.73
CA ASN A 62 3.70 -10.10 6.56
C ASN A 62 3.51 -10.74 5.17
N LEU A 63 3.60 -9.91 4.13
CA LEU A 63 3.39 -10.31 2.73
C LEU A 63 4.70 -10.55 1.97
N TYR A 64 5.84 -10.61 2.66
CA TYR A 64 7.12 -10.93 2.05
C TYR A 64 7.37 -12.45 2.07
N ALA A 65 8.08 -12.95 1.05
CA ALA A 65 8.79 -14.23 1.06
C ALA A 65 8.04 -15.51 1.50
N GLY A 66 6.71 -15.58 1.32
CA GLY A 66 5.93 -16.80 1.66
C GLY A 66 5.61 -16.94 3.15
N GLU A 67 5.71 -15.85 3.91
CA GLU A 67 5.35 -15.81 5.32
C GLU A 67 3.83 -15.96 5.56
N ILE A 68 3.45 -16.42 6.75
CA ILE A 68 2.04 -16.44 7.15
C ILE A 68 1.56 -15.00 7.28
N CYS A 69 0.62 -14.60 6.42
CA CYS A 69 0.04 -13.27 6.45
C CYS A 69 -0.49 -12.94 7.85
N ASN A 70 -0.40 -11.66 8.23
CA ASN A 70 -0.97 -11.17 9.48
C ASN A 70 -2.47 -11.50 9.54
N GLN A 71 -2.83 -12.50 10.34
CA GLN A 71 -4.20 -13.03 10.39
C GLN A 71 -5.22 -12.03 10.94
N THR A 72 -4.77 -11.03 11.70
CA THR A 72 -5.63 -9.95 12.20
C THR A 72 -5.98 -8.96 11.09
N LEU A 73 -5.05 -8.66 10.19
CA LEU A 73 -5.23 -7.67 9.12
C LEU A 73 -5.74 -8.28 7.80
N LEU A 74 -5.56 -9.59 7.61
CA LEU A 74 -5.97 -10.29 6.40
C LEU A 74 -7.47 -10.14 6.08
N PRO A 75 -8.41 -10.21 7.03
CA PRO A 75 -9.83 -9.96 6.76
C PRO A 75 -10.08 -8.55 6.22
N LEU A 76 -9.44 -7.54 6.81
CA LEU A 76 -9.58 -6.15 6.39
C LEU A 76 -8.97 -5.94 4.99
N LEU A 77 -7.81 -6.51 4.70
CA LEU A 77 -7.22 -6.46 3.36
C LEU A 77 -8.16 -7.07 2.32
N LYS A 78 -8.72 -8.25 2.58
CA LYS A 78 -9.68 -8.91 1.67
C LYS A 78 -10.91 -8.05 1.43
N GLN A 79 -11.44 -7.43 2.48
CA GLN A 79 -12.55 -6.49 2.36
C GLN A 79 -12.19 -5.30 1.45
N ARG A 80 -11.04 -4.65 1.67
CA ARG A 80 -10.58 -3.53 0.82
C ARG A 80 -10.37 -3.94 -0.63
N ILE A 81 -9.88 -5.14 -0.89
CA ILE A 81 -9.76 -5.70 -2.26
C ILE A 81 -11.15 -5.87 -2.89
N GLN A 82 -12.11 -6.44 -2.16
CA GLN A 82 -13.48 -6.62 -2.65
C GLN A 82 -14.17 -5.30 -2.99
N GLU A 83 -13.97 -4.26 -2.17
CA GLU A 83 -14.49 -2.92 -2.42
C GLU A 83 -13.96 -2.32 -3.73
N CYS A 84 -12.75 -2.69 -4.16
CA CYS A 84 -12.15 -2.27 -5.42
C CYS A 84 -12.67 -3.05 -6.65
N GLY A 85 -13.53 -4.06 -6.46
CA GLY A 85 -14.01 -4.92 -7.53
C GLY A 85 -12.93 -5.88 -8.03
N THR A 86 -12.87 -6.09 -9.35
CA THR A 86 -11.87 -6.96 -9.98
C THR A 86 -11.02 -6.17 -10.96
N HIS A 87 -9.87 -6.73 -11.36
CA HIS A 87 -9.02 -6.11 -12.38
C HIS A 87 -9.78 -5.79 -13.68
N PHE A 88 -10.73 -6.65 -14.08
CA PHE A 88 -11.54 -6.47 -15.29
C PHE A 88 -12.77 -5.59 -15.10
N ASN A 89 -13.28 -5.49 -13.87
CA ASN A 89 -14.39 -4.62 -13.52
C ASN A 89 -14.06 -3.82 -12.24
N PRO A 90 -13.18 -2.80 -12.34
CA PRO A 90 -12.77 -2.05 -11.18
C PRO A 90 -13.88 -1.13 -10.68
N ILE A 91 -14.06 -1.10 -9.37
CA ILE A 91 -14.91 -0.15 -8.66
C ILE A 91 -13.98 0.84 -7.95
N LEU A 92 -14.35 2.13 -7.91
CA LEU A 92 -13.59 3.15 -7.20
C LEU A 92 -14.29 3.49 -5.89
N PRO A 93 -13.89 2.89 -4.76
CA PRO A 93 -14.35 3.33 -3.45
C PRO A 93 -14.02 4.79 -3.19
N ALA A 94 -14.81 5.45 -2.33
CA ALA A 94 -14.58 6.84 -1.94
C ALA A 94 -13.18 7.07 -1.34
N TRP A 95 -12.62 6.07 -0.66
CA TRP A 95 -11.28 6.15 -0.07
C TRP A 95 -10.14 6.15 -1.09
N ILE A 96 -10.40 5.88 -2.38
CA ILE A 96 -9.37 6.01 -3.42
C ILE A 96 -8.87 7.46 -3.53
N ALA A 97 -9.73 8.45 -3.27
CA ALA A 97 -9.35 9.86 -3.22
C ALA A 97 -8.22 10.12 -2.20
N GLU A 98 -8.23 9.41 -1.06
CA GLU A 98 -7.16 9.49 -0.05
C GLU A 98 -5.79 9.10 -0.63
N ILE A 99 -5.75 8.09 -1.51
CA ILE A 99 -4.53 7.62 -2.16
C ILE A 99 -4.09 8.60 -3.26
N ASP A 100 -5.04 9.02 -4.11
CA ASP A 100 -4.79 9.98 -5.18
C ASP A 100 -4.21 11.30 -4.62
N ASP A 101 -4.82 11.85 -3.57
CA ASP A 101 -4.37 13.08 -2.91
C ASP A 101 -3.02 12.90 -2.22
N ARG A 102 -2.80 11.79 -1.50
CA ARG A 102 -1.56 11.55 -0.75
C ARG A 102 -0.33 11.45 -1.65
N TYR A 103 -0.50 10.94 -2.87
CA TYR A 103 0.60 10.67 -3.81
C TYR A 103 0.59 11.57 -5.04
N GLY A 104 -0.40 12.44 -5.21
CA GLY A 104 -0.55 13.30 -6.37
C GLY A 104 -0.75 12.50 -7.66
N ILE A 105 -1.49 11.39 -7.58
CA ILE A 105 -1.79 10.52 -8.73
C ILE A 105 -3.27 10.57 -9.07
N LYS A 106 -3.63 10.05 -10.25
CA LYS A 106 -5.03 9.89 -10.67
C LYS A 106 -5.28 8.42 -10.97
N THR A 107 -6.13 7.74 -10.18
CA THR A 107 -6.35 6.29 -10.33
C THR A 107 -7.21 5.94 -11.55
N ARG A 108 -8.11 6.82 -12.00
CA ARG A 108 -8.75 6.74 -13.33
C ARG A 108 -8.57 8.03 -14.12
N CYS A 109 -8.21 7.91 -15.39
CA CYS A 109 -8.31 9.00 -16.36
C CYS A 109 -9.76 9.19 -16.79
#